data_AF-H0A9N0-F1
#
_entry.id   AF-H0A9N0-F1
#
_cell.length_a   1.000
_cell.length_b   1.000
_cell.length_c   1.000
_cell.angle_alpha   90.00
_cell.angle_beta   90.00
_cell.angle_gamma   90.00
#
_symmetry.space_group_name_H-M   'P 1'
#
loop_
_entity.id
_entity.type
_entity.pdbx_description
1 polymer ?
#
loop_
_entity_poly.entity_id
_entity_poly.type
_entity_poly.pdbx_seq_one_letter_code
_entity_poly.pdbx_strand_id
1 'polypeptide(L)' 'MANPRAKEITGRTVVSEEHGKKFGKVQDLSFVSGSGELMNLLVTDTTKHLDDSE' A
#
# COMPACT_ATOMS: atom_id res chain seq x y z
N MET A 1 -3.29 -4.07 -20.48
CA MET A 1 -2.62 -4.23 -19.17
C MET A 1 -2.38 -2.85 -18.60
N ALA A 2 -2.83 -2.59 -17.37
CA ALA A 2 -2.46 -1.36 -16.69
C ALA A 2 -1.01 -1.51 -16.21
N ASN A 3 -0.14 -0.55 -16.55
CA ASN A 3 1.17 -0.37 -15.93
C ASN A 3 1.03 0.80 -14.97
N PRO A 4 0.37 0.61 -13.80
CA PRO A 4 0.10 1.70 -12.91
C PRO A 4 1.44 2.32 -12.49
N ARG A 5 1.60 3.60 -12.80
CA ARG A 5 2.80 4.33 -12.39
C ARG A 5 2.74 4.50 -10.87
N ALA A 6 3.88 4.57 -10.18
CA ALA A 6 3.90 4.78 -8.73
C ALA A 6 2.97 5.93 -8.27
N LYS A 7 2.96 7.03 -9.03
CA LYS A 7 2.06 8.19 -8.82
C LYS A 7 0.55 7.89 -8.83
N GLU A 8 0.12 6.77 -9.44
CA GLU A 8 -1.27 6.35 -9.52
C GLU A 8 -1.70 5.49 -8.31
N ILE A 9 -0.70 4.95 -7.60
CA ILE A 9 -0.86 4.09 -6.42
C ILE A 9 -0.71 4.91 -5.13
N THR A 10 0.23 5.85 -5.08
CA THR A 10 0.38 6.77 -3.94
C THR A 10 -0.90 7.55 -3.68
N GLY A 11 -1.28 7.69 -2.40
CA GLY A 11 -2.50 8.32 -1.92
C GLY A 11 -3.75 7.43 -1.98
N ARG A 12 -3.69 6.25 -2.61
CA ARG A 12 -4.82 5.31 -2.65
C ARG A 12 -5.02 4.62 -1.31
N THR A 13 -6.27 4.30 -0.99
CA THR A 13 -6.63 3.52 0.20
C THR A 13 -6.40 2.03 -0.06
N VAL A 14 -5.69 1.36 0.85
CA VAL A 14 -5.55 -0.10 0.87
C VAL A 14 -6.81 -0.70 1.48
N VAL A 15 -7.45 -1.60 0.74
CA VAL A 15 -8.70 -2.27 1.14
C VAL A 15 -8.58 -3.78 0.99
N SER A 16 -9.10 -4.52 1.97
CA SER A 16 -9.32 -5.96 1.86
C SER A 16 -10.38 -6.21 0.79
N GLU A 17 -10.06 -7.05 -0.18
CA GLU A 17 -11.02 -7.46 -1.20
C GLU A 17 -12.14 -8.31 -0.60
N GLU A 18 -11.81 -9.22 0.31
CA GLU A 18 -12.76 -10.18 0.90
C GLU A 18 -13.77 -9.51 1.85
N HIS A 19 -13.34 -8.52 2.62
CA HIS A 19 -14.15 -7.94 3.70
C HIS A 19 -14.40 -6.44 3.57
N GLY A 20 -13.85 -5.78 2.55
CA GLY A 20 -13.95 -4.32 2.37
C GLY A 20 -13.25 -3.50 3.46
N LYS A 21 -12.50 -4.14 4.37
CA LYS A 21 -11.81 -3.47 5.48
C LYS A 21 -10.74 -2.53 4.94
N LYS A 22 -10.74 -1.29 5.42
CA LYS A 22 -9.71 -0.29 5.09
C LYS A 22 -8.53 -0.44 6.04
N PHE A 23 -7.32 -0.39 5.50
CA PHE A 23 -6.09 -0.51 6.28
C PHE A 23 -5.33 0.82 6.43
N GLY A 24 -5.45 1.70 5.44
CA GLY A 24 -4.84 3.03 5.45
C GLY A 24 -4.63 3.54 4.04
N LYS A 25 -3.77 4.55 3.86
CA LYS A 25 -3.36 5.09 2.55
C LYS A 25 -1.92 4.75 2.24
N VAL A 26 -1.63 4.42 0.98
CA VAL A 26 -0.26 4.28 0.50
C VAL A 26 0.41 5.65 0.49
N GLN A 27 1.44 5.86 1.30
CA GLN A 27 2.25 7.07 1.27
C GLN A 27 3.39 6.94 0.26
N ASP A 28 4.07 5.79 0.27
CA ASP A 28 5.26 5.58 -0.55
C ASP A 28 5.47 4.10 -0.91
N LEU A 29 6.32 3.86 -1.92
CA LEU A 29 6.65 2.56 -2.50
C LEU A 29 8.17 2.42 -2.61
N SER A 30 8.73 1.29 -2.17
CA SER A 30 10.15 0.99 -2.40
C SER A 30 10.32 -0.14 -3.41
N PHE A 31 11.31 0.02 -4.29
CA PHE A 31 11.64 -0.96 -5.32
C PHE A 31 13.11 -1.38 -5.20
N VAL A 32 13.40 -2.64 -5.55
CA VAL A 32 14.78 -3.10 -5.71
C VAL A 32 15.37 -2.43 -6.94
N SER A 33 16.45 -1.66 -6.75
CA SER A 33 17.04 -0.84 -7.83
C SER A 33 17.50 -1.65 -9.06
N GLY A 34 17.81 -2.93 -8.90
CA GLY A 34 18.30 -3.78 -9.99
C GLY A 34 17.20 -4.49 -10.79
N SER A 35 16.18 -5.03 -10.10
CA SER A 35 15.09 -5.81 -10.73
C SER A 35 13.83 -4.99 -10.99
N GLY A 36 13.66 -3.87 -10.29
CA GLY A 36 12.40 -3.10 -10.28
C GLY A 36 11.27 -3.79 -9.52
N GLU A 37 11.56 -4.83 -8.74
CA GLU A 37 10.58 -5.54 -7.92
C GLU A 37 10.09 -4.65 -6.77
N LEU A 38 8.77 -4.65 -6.55
CA LEU A 38 8.16 -3.98 -5.39
C LEU A 38 8.58 -4.71 -4.12
N MET A 39 9.15 -3.96 -3.17
CA MET A 39 9.66 -4.51 -1.91
C MET A 39 8.71 -4.17 -0.76
N ASN A 40 8.45 -2.88 -0.55
CA ASN A 40 7.59 -2.42 0.55
C ASN A 40 6.55 -1.39 0.10
N LEU A 41 5.44 -1.37 0.84
CA LEU A 41 4.42 -0.32 0.83
C LEU A 41 4.45 0.38 2.19
N LEU A 42 4.69 1.70 2.20
CA LEU A 42 4.48 2.48 3.42
C LEU A 42 3.01 2.89 3.49
N VAL A 43 2.31 2.44 4.53
CA VAL A 43 0.90 2.77 4.77
C VAL A 43 0.81 3.75 5.92
N THR A 44 0.14 4.88 5.71
CA THR A 44 -0.19 5.88 6.73
C THR A 44 -1.70 6.02 6.88
N ASP A 45 -2.16 6.91 7.77
CA ASP A 45 -3.58 7.02 8.15
C ASP A 45 -4.14 5.63 8.49
N THR A 46 -3.35 4.84 9.24
CA THR A 46 -3.64 3.44 9.52
C THR A 46 -4.93 3.33 10.31
N THR A 47 -5.67 2.26 10.06
CA THR A 47 -6.80 1.90 10.90
C THR A 47 -6.32 0.93 11.99
N LYS A 48 -7.15 0.74 13.01
CA LYS A 48 -6.95 -0.28 14.06
C LYS A 48 -6.71 -1.72 13.57
N HIS A 49 -6.86 -1.98 12.27
CA HIS A 49 -6.60 -3.28 11.66
C HIS A 49 -5.12 -3.49 11.28
N LEU A 50 -4.30 -2.44 11.35
CA LEU A 50 -2.85 -2.50 11.17
C LEU A 50 -2.06 -2.17 12.45
N ASP A 51 -2.73 -1.76 13.53
CA ASP A 51 -2.05 -1.53 14.80
C ASP A 51 -1.72 -2.88 15.45
N ASP A 52 -0.43 -3.14 15.67
CA ASP A 52 0.11 -4.37 16.32
C ASP A 52 -0.24 -4.47 17.83
N SER A 53 -1.20 -3.67 18.33
CA SER A 53 -1.55 -3.61 19.75
C SER A 53 -2.60 -4.64 20.18
N GLU A 54 -2.37 -5.93 19.84
CA GLU A 54 -3.01 -7.05 20.54
C GLU A 54 -2.08 -7.66 21.60
#